data_AF-A0A7X9KXG1-F1
#
_entry.id   AF-A0A7X9KXG1-F1
#
_cell.length_a   1.000
_cell.length_b   1.000
_cell.length_c   1.000
_cell.angle_alpha   90.00
_cell.angle_beta   90.00
_cell.angle_gamma   90.00
#
_symmetry.space_group_name_H-M   'P 1'
#
loop_
_entity.id
_entity.type
_entity.pdbx_description
1 polymer ?
#
loop_
_entity_poly.entity_id
_entity_poly.type
_entity_poly.pdbx_seq_one_letter_code
_entity_poly.pdbx_strand_id
1 'polypeptide(L)'
;MNANDLDKAFKPTPYIFTETLNKTLHGLEEVPTMKKITTRTVLIVALITALTLGIVYAAVSYGQQWYYETRFTAFEEHRPDVYKEVIKALDNNIKQENIGDGAKVVDFKVEDSAWVENSDIFTLSFTAKAVDEVENELHGMMEMDVDGEDREEHWLWTKKGCGVPKDVMEDPNKQLILIDVFSYENGLKIGNSGVELPISSYDVFTDEEGVVFIQVEANLDYIKKDKNISNAINETLKDSMLMLKMLYQVYYFKDNAFVNPVEGELIFEVKVK
;
A
#
# COMPACT_ATOMS: atom_id res chain seq x y z
N MET A 1 8.04 -12.39 -30.18
CA MET A 1 8.92 -11.51 -29.38
C MET A 1 10.20 -12.27 -29.10
N ASN A 2 11.36 -11.66 -29.35
CA ASN A 2 12.64 -12.28 -29.02
C ASN A 2 13.01 -11.94 -27.56
N ALA A 3 13.92 -12.71 -26.93
CA ALA A 3 14.28 -12.53 -25.52
C ALA A 3 14.80 -11.11 -25.18
N ASN A 4 15.47 -10.44 -26.11
CA ASN A 4 15.95 -9.06 -25.94
C ASN A 4 14.82 -8.02 -25.99
N ASP A 5 13.64 -8.37 -26.52
CA ASP A 5 12.46 -7.49 -26.49
C ASP A 5 11.75 -7.56 -25.12
N LEU A 6 11.90 -8.67 -24.39
CA LEU A 6 11.37 -8.84 -23.03
C LEU A 6 12.25 -8.12 -21.99
N ASP A 7 13.57 -8.20 -22.11
CA ASP A 7 14.52 -7.49 -21.23
C ASP A 7 14.45 -5.95 -21.36
N LYS A 8 13.90 -5.43 -22.45
CA LYS A 8 13.63 -3.99 -22.61
C LYS A 8 12.28 -3.56 -22.04
N ALA A 9 11.33 -4.50 -21.91
CA ALA A 9 9.99 -4.22 -21.41
C ALA A 9 9.91 -4.26 -19.88
N PHE A 10 10.86 -4.94 -19.22
CA PHE A 10 10.94 -5.04 -17.77
C PHE A 10 12.26 -4.44 -17.28
N LYS A 11 12.19 -3.52 -16.31
CA LYS A 11 13.37 -3.06 -15.55
C LYS A 11 14.10 -4.29 -14.97
N PRO A 12 15.43 -4.25 -14.77
CA PRO A 12 16.16 -5.38 -14.20
C PRO A 12 15.53 -5.80 -12.87
N THR A 13 15.31 -7.10 -12.73
CA THR A 13 14.71 -7.70 -11.54
C THR A 13 15.39 -7.18 -10.27
N PRO A 14 14.66 -6.66 -9.27
CA PRO A 14 15.25 -6.11 -8.07
C PRO A 14 16.23 -7.08 -7.43
N TYR A 15 17.39 -6.57 -6.97
CA TYR A 15 18.49 -7.41 -6.48
C TYR A 15 18.06 -8.35 -5.35
N ILE A 16 17.16 -7.89 -4.47
CA ILE A 16 16.61 -8.65 -3.35
C ILE A 16 15.79 -9.86 -3.82
N PHE A 17 15.04 -9.72 -4.91
CA PHE A 17 14.31 -10.84 -5.51
C PHE A 17 15.28 -11.92 -6.01
N THR A 18 16.36 -11.50 -6.68
CA THR A 18 17.39 -12.43 -7.19
C THR A 18 18.08 -13.18 -6.04
N GLU A 19 18.40 -12.49 -4.94
CA GLU A 19 19.01 -13.10 -3.76
C GLU A 19 18.07 -14.10 -3.06
N THR A 20 16.79 -13.72 -2.93
CA THR A 20 15.75 -14.56 -2.29
C THR A 20 15.42 -15.79 -3.13
N LEU A 21 15.35 -15.63 -4.45
CA LEU A 21 15.17 -16.72 -5.40
C LEU A 21 16.34 -17.71 -5.32
N ASN A 22 17.57 -17.22 -5.31
CA ASN A 22 18.76 -18.08 -5.22
C ASN A 22 18.81 -18.85 -3.89
N LYS A 23 18.47 -18.22 -2.77
CA LYS A 23 18.36 -18.92 -1.47
C LYS A 23 17.28 -20.00 -1.48
N THR A 24 16.13 -19.71 -2.07
CA THR A 24 15.00 -20.65 -2.17
C THR A 24 15.32 -21.83 -3.08
N LEU A 25 15.96 -21.58 -4.24
CA LEU A 25 16.39 -22.61 -5.19
C LEU A 25 17.49 -23.51 -4.62
N HIS A 26 18.43 -22.95 -3.84
CA HIS A 26 19.48 -23.74 -3.20
C HIS A 26 18.98 -24.61 -2.03
N GLY A 27 17.78 -24.34 -1.48
CA GLY A 27 17.17 -25.10 -0.40
C GLY A 27 16.31 -26.29 -0.85
N LEU A 28 16.05 -26.45 -2.15
CA LEU A 28 15.27 -27.56 -2.69
C LEU A 28 16.17 -28.77 -2.94
N GLU A 29 16.16 -29.74 -2.03
CA GLU A 29 16.83 -31.03 -2.25
C GLU A 29 16.16 -31.81 -3.41
N GLU A 30 16.98 -32.37 -4.30
CA GLU A 30 16.53 -33.23 -5.41
C GLU A 30 15.90 -34.54 -4.88
N VAL A 31 14.57 -34.64 -4.95
CA VAL A 31 13.84 -35.88 -4.62
C VAL A 31 14.06 -36.93 -5.73
N PRO A 32 14.34 -38.21 -5.39
CA PRO A 32 14.68 -39.21 -6.40
C PRO A 32 13.47 -39.64 -7.25
N THR A 33 13.72 -39.62 -8.55
CA THR A 33 12.98 -40.15 -9.71
C THR A 33 11.67 -40.93 -9.47
N MET A 34 10.54 -40.35 -9.88
CA MET A 34 9.31 -41.08 -10.25
C MET A 34 8.77 -40.66 -11.63
N LYS A 35 7.97 -41.55 -12.21
CA LYS A 35 7.66 -41.71 -13.65
C LYS A 35 7.43 -40.43 -14.46
N LYS A 36 8.16 -40.38 -15.59
CA LYS A 36 8.24 -39.31 -16.58
C LYS A 36 6.90 -39.12 -17.30
N ILE A 37 6.13 -38.11 -16.93
CA ILE A 37 5.34 -37.20 -17.80
C ILE A 37 4.35 -36.37 -16.96
N THR A 38 3.95 -36.81 -15.76
CA THR A 38 3.03 -36.04 -14.90
C THR A 38 3.76 -35.09 -13.93
N THR A 39 4.87 -35.52 -13.33
CA THR A 39 5.59 -34.72 -12.32
C THR A 39 6.23 -33.46 -12.91
N ARG A 40 6.70 -33.51 -14.15
CA ARG A 40 7.38 -32.36 -14.78
C ARG A 40 6.38 -31.25 -15.11
N THR A 41 5.18 -31.61 -15.56
CA THR A 41 4.09 -30.65 -15.80
C THR A 41 3.54 -30.11 -14.48
N VAL A 42 3.37 -30.96 -13.45
CA VAL A 42 2.95 -30.50 -12.12
C VAL A 42 4.01 -29.59 -11.49
N LEU A 43 5.30 -29.90 -11.64
CA LEU A 43 6.39 -29.03 -11.17
C LEU A 43 6.47 -27.74 -11.97
N ILE A 44 6.30 -27.77 -13.29
CA ILE A 44 6.26 -26.55 -14.11
C ILE A 44 5.05 -25.71 -13.74
N VAL A 45 3.88 -26.30 -13.55
CA VAL A 45 2.68 -25.57 -13.11
C VAL A 45 2.88 -25.03 -11.70
N ALA A 46 3.37 -25.82 -10.75
CA ALA A 46 3.68 -25.35 -9.40
C ALA A 46 4.77 -24.29 -9.38
N LEU A 47 5.78 -24.37 -10.25
CA LEU A 47 6.83 -23.37 -10.39
C LEU A 47 6.30 -22.11 -11.05
N ILE A 48 5.46 -22.21 -12.08
CA ILE A 48 4.78 -21.07 -12.69
C ILE A 48 3.84 -20.43 -11.68
N THR A 49 3.04 -21.21 -10.95
CA THR A 49 2.17 -20.73 -9.87
C THR A 49 2.98 -20.10 -8.75
N ALA A 50 4.11 -20.67 -8.33
CA ALA A 50 5.00 -20.08 -7.33
C ALA A 50 5.74 -18.85 -7.85
N LEU A 51 6.07 -18.77 -9.14
CA LEU A 51 6.68 -17.61 -9.78
C LEU A 51 5.64 -16.50 -9.97
N THR A 52 4.40 -16.82 -10.34
CA THR A 52 3.30 -15.84 -10.40
C THR A 52 2.93 -15.37 -9.00
N LEU A 53 2.84 -16.26 -8.01
CA LEU A 53 2.66 -15.89 -6.61
C LEU A 53 3.87 -15.09 -6.08
N GLY A 54 5.08 -15.37 -6.56
CA GLY A 54 6.30 -14.63 -6.22
C GLY A 54 6.37 -13.25 -6.88
N ILE A 55 5.81 -13.08 -8.09
CA ILE A 55 5.65 -11.78 -8.77
C ILE A 55 4.53 -10.97 -8.09
N VAL A 56 3.42 -11.61 -7.71
CA VAL A 56 2.33 -11.04 -6.90
C VAL A 56 2.85 -10.60 -5.53
N TYR A 57 3.65 -11.44 -4.87
CA TYR A 57 4.33 -11.08 -3.63
C TYR A 57 5.30 -9.92 -3.86
N ALA A 58 6.03 -9.89 -4.97
CA ALA A 58 6.97 -8.81 -5.28
C ALA A 58 6.25 -7.47 -5.55
N ALA A 59 5.16 -7.44 -6.32
CA ALA A 59 4.40 -6.21 -6.61
C ALA A 59 3.76 -5.61 -5.36
N VAL A 60 3.26 -6.45 -4.44
CA VAL A 60 2.72 -6.02 -3.14
C VAL A 60 3.83 -5.73 -2.11
N SER A 61 5.02 -6.32 -2.23
CA SER A 61 6.13 -6.15 -1.26
C SER A 61 7.13 -5.04 -1.58
N TYR A 62 6.92 -4.25 -2.64
CA TYR A 62 7.83 -3.16 -2.98
C TYR A 62 7.35 -1.77 -2.56
N GLY A 63 6.19 -1.67 -1.89
CA GLY A 63 5.67 -0.45 -1.25
C GLY A 63 6.06 0.83 -1.98
N GLN A 64 6.94 1.62 -1.35
CA GLN A 64 7.45 2.88 -1.91
C GLN A 64 8.31 2.73 -3.16
N GLN A 65 9.15 1.69 -3.25
CA GLN A 65 10.02 1.49 -4.42
C GLN A 65 9.19 1.27 -5.69
N TRP A 66 8.17 0.41 -5.62
CA TRP A 66 7.27 0.21 -6.77
C TRP A 66 6.51 1.48 -7.10
N TYR A 67 6.00 2.19 -6.09
CA TYR A 67 5.28 3.45 -6.29
C TYR A 67 6.10 4.45 -7.09
N TYR A 68 7.34 4.73 -6.67
CA TYR A 68 8.22 5.67 -7.37
C TYR A 68 8.68 5.15 -8.74
N GLU A 69 8.88 3.83 -8.91
CA GLU A 69 9.37 3.28 -10.16
C GLU A 69 8.31 3.12 -11.25
N THR A 70 7.02 3.13 -10.89
CA THR A 70 5.92 2.79 -11.80
C THR A 70 4.83 3.86 -11.89
N ARG A 71 4.46 4.49 -10.77
CA ARG A 71 3.35 5.46 -10.71
C ARG A 71 3.85 6.90 -10.64
N PHE A 72 4.81 7.17 -9.77
CA PHE A 72 5.36 8.50 -9.55
C PHE A 72 6.81 8.63 -10.00
N THR A 73 7.06 8.23 -11.25
CA THR A 73 8.41 8.23 -11.87
C THR A 73 9.06 9.62 -11.88
N ALA A 74 8.25 10.67 -11.92
CA ALA A 74 8.72 12.05 -11.85
C ALA A 74 9.55 12.34 -10.59
N PHE A 75 9.34 11.62 -9.48
CA PHE A 75 10.11 11.81 -8.26
C PHE A 75 11.59 11.44 -8.44
N GLU A 76 11.86 10.26 -9.01
CA GLU A 76 13.23 9.83 -9.32
C GLU A 76 13.87 10.78 -10.35
N GLU A 77 13.11 11.22 -11.36
CA GLU A 77 13.60 12.10 -12.41
C GLU A 77 13.99 13.50 -11.91
N HIS A 78 13.19 14.08 -11.00
CA HIS A 78 13.37 15.48 -10.57
C HIS A 78 14.05 15.63 -9.20
N ARG A 79 14.02 14.60 -8.35
CA ARG A 79 14.65 14.57 -7.02
C ARG A 79 15.47 13.27 -6.81
N PRO A 80 16.42 12.94 -7.70
CA PRO A 80 17.13 11.65 -7.68
C PRO A 80 17.94 11.41 -6.40
N ASP A 81 18.48 12.46 -5.78
CA ASP A 81 19.26 12.31 -4.54
C ASP A 81 18.33 12.03 -3.34
N VAL A 82 17.18 12.70 -3.27
CA VAL A 82 16.16 12.45 -2.25
C VAL A 82 15.59 11.05 -2.40
N TYR A 83 15.29 10.62 -3.63
CA TYR A 83 14.85 9.26 -3.93
C TYR A 83 15.84 8.22 -3.38
N LYS A 84 17.13 8.36 -3.68
CA LYS A 84 18.16 7.43 -3.17
C LYS A 84 18.23 7.41 -1.65
N GLU A 85 18.07 8.56 -0.99
CA GLU A 85 18.04 8.62 0.47
C GLU A 85 16.82 7.92 1.06
N VAL A 86 15.64 8.12 0.47
CA VAL A 86 14.39 7.43 0.85
C VAL A 86 14.53 5.93 0.71
N ILE A 87 14.91 5.43 -0.49
CA ILE A 87 15.08 3.99 -0.75
C ILE A 87 16.11 3.37 0.19
N LYS A 88 17.22 4.06 0.47
CA LYS A 88 18.24 3.59 1.42
C LYS A 88 17.73 3.58 2.86
N ALA A 89 16.80 4.46 3.21
CA ALA A 89 16.29 4.62 4.55
C ALA A 89 15.10 3.71 4.88
N LEU A 90 14.49 3.07 3.87
CA LEU A 90 13.31 2.21 4.01
C LEU A 90 13.49 1.18 5.13
N ASP A 91 12.47 1.10 5.97
CA ASP A 91 12.24 0.05 6.95
C ASP A 91 10.93 -0.65 6.60
N ASN A 92 11.01 -1.96 6.38
CA ASN A 92 9.89 -2.84 6.04
C ASN A 92 9.52 -3.78 7.19
N ASN A 93 10.16 -3.66 8.36
CA ASN A 93 9.86 -4.46 9.54
C ASN A 93 8.98 -3.65 10.52
N ILE A 94 7.82 -3.24 10.03
CA ILE A 94 6.90 -2.41 10.80
C ILE A 94 6.01 -3.30 11.68
N LYS A 95 6.11 -3.11 12.99
CA LYS A 95 5.12 -3.69 13.90
C LYS A 95 3.83 -2.91 13.78
N GLN A 96 2.74 -3.63 13.65
CA GLN A 96 1.43 -3.03 13.46
C GLN A 96 0.32 -3.89 14.05
N GLU A 97 -0.80 -3.25 14.35
CA GLU A 97 -2.02 -3.88 14.80
C GLU A 97 -3.20 -3.09 14.23
N ASN A 98 -4.12 -3.79 13.57
CA ASN A 98 -5.36 -3.20 13.09
C ASN A 98 -6.50 -3.56 14.05
N ILE A 99 -7.19 -2.56 14.59
CA ILE A 99 -8.20 -2.73 15.64
C ILE A 99 -9.51 -2.00 15.30
N GLY A 100 -10.55 -2.30 16.07
CA GLY A 100 -11.89 -1.75 15.89
C GLY A 100 -12.80 -2.62 15.02
N ASP A 101 -13.99 -2.12 14.71
CA ASP A 101 -14.94 -2.85 13.87
C ASP A 101 -14.52 -2.80 12.39
N GLY A 102 -13.83 -1.74 11.97
CA GLY A 102 -13.26 -1.61 10.62
C GLY A 102 -12.24 -2.70 10.30
N ALA A 103 -11.50 -3.20 11.30
CA ALA A 103 -10.54 -4.30 11.14
C ALA A 103 -11.19 -5.64 10.80
N LYS A 104 -12.52 -5.76 10.95
CA LYS A 104 -13.30 -6.93 10.52
C LYS A 104 -13.73 -6.84 9.06
N VAL A 105 -13.59 -5.66 8.44
CA VAL A 105 -14.05 -5.36 7.08
C VAL A 105 -12.85 -5.18 6.14
N VAL A 106 -11.79 -4.53 6.63
CA VAL A 106 -10.57 -4.25 5.88
C VAL A 106 -9.34 -4.74 6.65
N ASP A 107 -8.47 -5.46 5.97
CA ASP A 107 -7.13 -5.79 6.43
C ASP A 107 -6.15 -4.73 5.91
N PHE A 108 -5.23 -4.31 6.78
CA PHE A 108 -4.24 -3.28 6.49
C PHE A 108 -2.84 -3.82 6.68
N LYS A 109 -1.93 -3.34 5.84
CA LYS A 109 -0.50 -3.54 6.02
C LYS A 109 0.28 -2.28 5.70
N VAL A 110 1.00 -1.77 6.70
CA VAL A 110 2.11 -0.84 6.50
C VAL A 110 3.23 -1.63 5.82
N GLU A 111 3.53 -1.25 4.58
CA GLU A 111 4.53 -1.96 3.77
C GLU A 111 5.94 -1.49 4.12
N ASP A 112 6.14 -0.18 4.16
CA ASP A 112 7.42 0.41 4.51
C ASP A 112 7.30 1.87 4.98
N SER A 113 8.35 2.34 5.67
CA SER A 113 8.49 3.74 6.06
C SER A 113 9.93 4.21 5.87
N ALA A 114 10.13 5.51 5.62
CA ALA A 114 11.46 6.11 5.64
C ALA A 114 11.43 7.46 6.34
N TRP A 115 12.32 7.62 7.32
CA TRP A 115 12.61 8.89 7.99
C TRP A 115 13.97 9.39 7.52
N VAL A 116 14.00 10.51 6.80
CA VAL A 116 15.20 11.04 6.14
C VAL A 116 15.45 12.48 6.58
N GLU A 117 16.25 12.67 7.62
CA GLU A 117 16.49 14.00 8.19
C GLU A 117 17.20 14.97 7.24
N ASN A 118 18.16 14.49 6.45
CA ASN A 118 18.94 15.35 5.54
C ASN A 118 18.10 15.99 4.44
N SER A 119 17.03 15.30 4.02
CA SER A 119 16.09 15.75 2.99
C SER A 119 14.78 16.27 3.59
N ASP A 120 14.70 16.38 4.92
CA ASP A 120 13.52 16.82 5.68
C ASP A 120 12.21 16.13 5.25
N ILE A 121 12.26 14.82 5.01
CA ILE A 121 11.12 14.04 4.50
C ILE A 121 10.86 12.79 5.34
N PHE A 122 9.59 12.55 5.63
CA PHE A 122 9.08 11.28 6.13
C PHE A 122 8.11 10.71 5.09
N THR A 123 8.26 9.43 4.79
CA THR A 123 7.38 8.73 3.84
C THR A 123 6.90 7.41 4.43
N LEU A 124 5.72 7.00 4.00
CA LEU A 124 5.03 5.83 4.51
C LEU A 124 4.13 5.25 3.41
N SER A 125 4.11 3.93 3.27
CA SER A 125 3.17 3.26 2.36
C SER A 125 2.33 2.22 3.09
N PHE A 126 1.07 2.11 2.66
CA PHE A 126 0.12 1.14 3.16
C PHE A 126 -0.53 0.41 1.98
N THR A 127 -0.95 -0.82 2.24
CA THR A 127 -1.91 -1.55 1.43
C THR A 127 -3.13 -1.88 2.28
N ALA A 128 -4.29 -1.93 1.62
CA ALA A 128 -5.54 -2.35 2.23
C ALA A 128 -6.29 -3.32 1.31
N LYS A 129 -6.95 -4.32 1.91
CA LYS A 129 -7.79 -5.31 1.21
C LYS A 129 -9.07 -5.56 1.98
N ALA A 130 -10.13 -5.93 1.29
CA ALA A 130 -11.33 -6.45 1.96
C ALA A 130 -10.97 -7.74 2.72
N VAL A 131 -11.47 -7.91 3.95
CA VAL A 131 -11.34 -9.18 4.69
C VAL A 131 -12.15 -10.29 3.99
N ASP A 132 -13.30 -9.93 3.42
CA ASP A 132 -14.11 -10.81 2.57
C ASP A 132 -14.10 -10.30 1.12
N GLU A 133 -13.06 -10.70 0.38
CA GLU A 133 -12.87 -10.38 -1.03
C GLU A 133 -13.88 -11.10 -1.95
N VAL A 134 -14.62 -12.09 -1.46
CA VAL A 134 -15.64 -12.80 -2.26
C VAL A 134 -16.88 -11.93 -2.38
N GLU A 135 -17.32 -11.35 -1.26
CA GLU A 135 -18.53 -10.55 -1.21
C GLU A 135 -18.28 -9.07 -1.50
N ASN A 136 -17.06 -8.57 -1.27
CA ASN A 136 -16.76 -7.14 -1.34
C ASN A 136 -15.66 -6.81 -2.34
N GLU A 137 -15.78 -5.64 -2.95
CA GLU A 137 -14.75 -4.99 -3.76
C GLU A 137 -14.38 -3.66 -3.08
N LEU A 138 -13.11 -3.52 -2.71
CA LEU A 138 -12.60 -2.37 -1.98
C LEU A 138 -11.98 -1.35 -2.93
N HIS A 139 -12.35 -0.07 -2.74
CA HIS A 139 -11.71 1.06 -3.42
C HIS A 139 -11.39 2.19 -2.43
N GLY A 140 -10.48 3.08 -2.78
CA GLY A 140 -10.26 4.30 -2.02
C GLY A 140 -11.45 5.25 -2.13
N MET A 141 -11.84 5.92 -1.04
CA MET A 141 -12.90 6.94 -1.07
C MET A 141 -12.60 8.03 -2.10
N MET A 142 -11.33 8.39 -2.29
CA MET A 142 -10.92 9.39 -3.28
C MET A 142 -11.12 8.95 -4.73
N GLU A 143 -11.36 7.67 -5.01
CA GLU A 143 -11.68 7.17 -6.35
C GLU A 143 -13.17 7.35 -6.67
N MET A 144 -13.99 7.70 -5.67
CA MET A 144 -15.38 8.10 -5.86
C MET A 144 -15.47 9.62 -6.05
N ASP A 145 -16.23 10.04 -7.07
CA ASP A 145 -16.53 11.44 -7.38
C ASP A 145 -15.32 12.36 -7.50
N VAL A 146 -14.23 11.85 -8.09
CA VAL A 146 -13.08 12.69 -8.45
C VAL A 146 -13.57 13.92 -9.20
N ASP A 147 -13.13 15.10 -8.74
CA ASP A 147 -13.45 16.44 -9.23
C ASP A 147 -14.80 17.06 -8.82
N GLY A 148 -15.53 16.45 -7.87
CA GLY A 148 -16.60 17.14 -7.14
C GLY A 148 -17.75 17.69 -8.01
N GLU A 149 -17.98 17.05 -9.16
CA GLU A 149 -19.10 17.42 -10.01
C GLU A 149 -20.42 17.11 -9.29
N ASP A 150 -21.30 18.11 -9.25
CA ASP A 150 -22.66 18.00 -8.68
C ASP A 150 -23.48 17.09 -9.60
N ARG A 151 -23.37 15.78 -9.37
CA ARG A 151 -23.99 14.71 -10.17
C ARG A 151 -25.16 14.12 -9.40
N GLU A 152 -26.20 13.71 -10.13
CA GLU A 152 -27.30 12.94 -9.56
C GLU A 152 -26.85 11.52 -9.13
N GLU A 153 -25.79 10.99 -9.76
CA GLU A 153 -25.22 9.67 -9.48
C GLU A 153 -23.74 9.77 -9.14
N HIS A 154 -23.32 9.03 -8.11
CA HIS A 154 -21.91 8.90 -7.74
C HIS A 154 -21.14 8.08 -8.77
N TRP A 155 -19.96 8.54 -9.15
CA TRP A 155 -19.11 7.92 -10.16
C TRP A 155 -17.82 7.38 -9.56
N LEU A 156 -17.55 6.11 -9.80
CA LEU A 156 -16.32 5.44 -9.42
C LEU A 156 -15.33 5.52 -10.58
N TRP A 157 -14.07 5.82 -10.25
CA TRP A 157 -12.95 5.76 -11.17
C TRP A 157 -12.22 4.43 -10.99
N THR A 158 -12.14 3.64 -12.04
CA THR A 158 -11.39 2.38 -12.07
C THR A 158 -10.53 2.32 -13.33
N LYS A 159 -9.75 1.25 -13.47
CA LYS A 159 -9.00 0.99 -14.71
C LYS A 159 -9.91 0.71 -15.92
N LYS A 160 -11.17 0.31 -15.71
CA LYS A 160 -12.18 0.14 -16.79
C LYS A 160 -12.72 1.47 -17.30
N GLY A 161 -12.54 2.55 -16.56
CA GLY A 161 -13.02 3.89 -16.88
C GLY A 161 -13.69 4.55 -15.68
N CYS A 162 -14.53 5.53 -15.97
CA CYS A 162 -15.26 6.29 -14.96
C CYS A 162 -16.76 6.20 -15.23
N GLY A 163 -17.55 5.93 -14.19
CA GLY A 163 -19.00 5.79 -14.31
C GLY A 163 -19.65 5.24 -13.05
N VAL A 164 -20.93 4.87 -13.17
CA VAL A 164 -21.68 4.28 -12.06
C VAL A 164 -21.01 2.97 -11.62
N PRO A 165 -20.85 2.70 -10.31
CA PRO A 165 -20.07 1.55 -9.82
C PRO A 165 -20.37 0.21 -10.50
N LYS A 166 -21.65 -0.13 -10.67
CA LYS A 166 -22.10 -1.37 -11.33
C LYS A 166 -21.55 -1.56 -12.76
N ASP A 167 -21.14 -0.49 -13.43
CA ASP A 167 -20.68 -0.52 -14.82
C ASP A 167 -19.14 -0.57 -14.91
N VAL A 168 -18.44 -0.16 -13.86
CA VAL A 168 -16.97 0.04 -13.86
C VAL A 168 -16.20 -0.79 -12.83
N MET A 169 -16.89 -1.38 -11.84
CA MET A 169 -16.32 -2.34 -10.91
C MET A 169 -15.77 -3.58 -11.61
N GLU A 170 -14.86 -4.28 -10.94
CA GLU A 170 -14.34 -5.54 -11.46
C GLU A 170 -15.42 -6.63 -11.51
N ASP A 171 -16.18 -6.78 -10.43
CA ASP A 171 -17.35 -7.64 -10.35
C ASP A 171 -18.59 -6.86 -9.89
N PRO A 172 -19.58 -6.62 -10.78
CA PRO A 172 -20.77 -5.85 -10.43
C PRO A 172 -21.72 -6.55 -9.45
N ASN A 173 -21.47 -7.83 -9.11
CA ASN A 173 -22.26 -8.55 -8.10
C ASN A 173 -21.72 -8.36 -6.68
N LYS A 174 -20.49 -7.85 -6.54
CA LYS A 174 -19.90 -7.58 -5.24
C LYS A 174 -20.44 -6.29 -4.64
N GLN A 175 -20.44 -6.23 -3.32
CA GLN A 175 -20.72 -5.03 -2.57
C GLN A 175 -19.51 -4.08 -2.67
N LEU A 176 -19.73 -2.87 -3.19
CA LEU A 176 -18.72 -1.82 -3.14
C LEU A 176 -18.52 -1.35 -1.69
N ILE A 177 -17.29 -1.37 -1.23
CA ILE A 177 -16.87 -0.74 0.02
C ILE A 177 -15.75 0.28 -0.28
N LEU A 178 -15.78 1.40 0.44
CA LEU A 178 -14.88 2.54 0.23
C LEU A 178 -14.12 2.85 1.50
N ILE A 179 -12.81 2.99 1.38
CA ILE A 179 -11.95 3.30 2.52
C ILE A 179 -11.51 4.75 2.54
N ASP A 180 -11.70 5.39 3.70
CA ASP A 180 -11.34 6.77 3.95
C ASP A 180 -10.32 6.85 5.09
N VAL A 181 -9.11 7.29 4.76
CA VAL A 181 -7.96 7.31 5.67
C VAL A 181 -7.51 8.73 6.07
N PHE A 182 -7.93 9.77 5.34
CA PHE A 182 -7.41 11.14 5.49
C PHE A 182 -8.46 12.25 5.30
N SER A 183 -9.75 11.97 5.42
CA SER A 183 -10.78 13.02 5.47
C SER A 183 -10.74 13.85 6.76
N TYR A 184 -11.57 14.89 6.82
CA TYR A 184 -11.67 15.85 7.92
C TYR A 184 -12.13 15.14 9.22
N GLU A 185 -11.16 14.66 10.01
CA GLU A 185 -11.23 13.94 11.32
C GLU A 185 -10.34 12.68 11.33
N ASN A 186 -10.09 12.09 10.15
CA ASN A 186 -9.17 10.98 9.94
C ASN A 186 -7.76 11.51 9.68
N GLY A 187 -6.74 10.76 10.08
CA GLY A 187 -5.36 11.22 9.94
C GLY A 187 -4.36 10.41 10.75
N LEU A 188 -3.08 10.70 10.52
CA LEU A 188 -1.98 10.10 11.27
C LEU A 188 -1.80 10.83 12.60
N LYS A 189 -2.14 10.18 13.71
CA LYS A 189 -1.92 10.70 15.06
C LYS A 189 -0.61 10.19 15.65
N ILE A 190 0.03 11.01 16.46
CA ILE A 190 1.28 10.69 17.15
C ILE A 190 0.96 10.02 18.49
N GLY A 191 1.20 8.73 18.60
CA GLY A 191 0.93 7.93 19.80
C GLY A 191 -0.49 8.16 20.35
N ASN A 192 -0.60 8.39 21.65
CA ASN A 192 -1.86 8.73 22.31
C ASN A 192 -2.02 10.25 22.57
N SER A 193 -1.21 11.09 21.93
CA SER A 193 -1.18 12.53 22.20
C SER A 193 -2.40 13.29 21.67
N GLY A 194 -3.12 12.71 20.71
CA GLY A 194 -4.16 13.40 19.94
C GLY A 194 -3.62 14.42 18.92
N VAL A 195 -2.31 14.63 18.88
CA VAL A 195 -1.65 15.51 17.90
C VAL A 195 -1.50 14.79 16.57
N GLU A 196 -1.86 15.48 15.49
CA GLU A 196 -1.77 14.97 14.14
C GLU A 196 -0.39 15.24 13.52
N LEU A 197 0.14 14.23 12.84
CA LEU A 197 1.31 14.33 11.99
C LEU A 197 0.89 15.01 10.68
N PRO A 198 1.49 16.16 10.34
CA PRO A 198 1.08 16.93 9.17
C PRO A 198 1.56 16.27 7.89
N ILE A 199 0.60 15.72 7.13
CA ILE A 199 0.84 15.13 5.81
C ILE A 199 0.95 16.27 4.78
N SER A 200 2.02 16.28 3.99
CA SER A 200 2.20 17.25 2.90
C SER A 200 1.56 16.81 1.59
N SER A 201 1.56 15.50 1.34
CA SER A 201 0.88 14.91 0.19
C SER A 201 0.60 13.44 0.43
N TYR A 202 -0.44 12.94 -0.24
CA TYR A 202 -0.73 11.53 -0.27
C TYR A 202 -1.41 11.15 -1.59
N ASP A 203 -1.40 9.86 -1.91
CA ASP A 203 -2.02 9.26 -3.08
C ASP A 203 -2.75 8.00 -2.63
N VAL A 204 -3.95 7.76 -3.15
CA VAL A 204 -4.75 6.56 -2.87
C VAL A 204 -5.30 6.05 -4.19
N PHE A 205 -5.09 4.77 -4.46
CA PHE A 205 -5.58 4.14 -5.69
C PHE A 205 -5.70 2.64 -5.53
N THR A 206 -6.59 2.04 -6.31
CA THR A 206 -6.77 0.60 -6.38
C THR A 206 -5.97 0.03 -7.56
N ASP A 207 -5.23 -1.05 -7.30
CA ASP A 207 -4.46 -1.73 -8.32
C ASP A 207 -5.29 -2.76 -9.13
N GLU A 208 -4.64 -3.52 -10.00
CA GLU A 208 -5.31 -4.55 -10.81
C GLU A 208 -5.80 -5.76 -10.00
N GLU A 209 -5.29 -5.95 -8.79
CA GLU A 209 -5.63 -7.08 -7.92
C GLU A 209 -6.68 -6.69 -6.88
N GLY A 210 -7.21 -5.47 -6.92
CA GLY A 210 -8.16 -4.95 -5.93
C GLY A 210 -7.50 -4.57 -4.61
N VAL A 211 -6.18 -4.33 -4.60
CA VAL A 211 -5.45 -3.80 -3.46
C VAL A 211 -5.51 -2.28 -3.50
N VAL A 212 -5.97 -1.65 -2.42
CA VAL A 212 -5.88 -0.20 -2.28
C VAL A 212 -4.49 0.13 -1.75
N PHE A 213 -3.72 0.87 -2.55
CA PHE A 213 -2.43 1.43 -2.16
C PHE A 213 -2.62 2.85 -1.64
N ILE A 214 -1.91 3.16 -0.56
CA ILE A 214 -1.89 4.48 0.05
C ILE A 214 -0.43 4.89 0.23
N GLN A 215 -0.03 6.00 -0.38
CA GLN A 215 1.30 6.58 -0.21
C GLN A 215 1.17 7.90 0.53
N VAL A 216 2.03 8.14 1.52
CA VAL A 216 2.06 9.38 2.31
C VAL A 216 3.47 9.98 2.30
N GLU A 217 3.52 11.30 2.22
CA GLU A 217 4.71 12.12 2.45
C GLU A 217 4.39 13.20 3.48
N ALA A 218 5.30 13.43 4.42
CA ALA A 218 5.26 14.51 5.38
C ALA A 218 6.59 15.27 5.39
N ASN A 219 6.52 16.58 5.67
CA ASN A 219 7.68 17.45 5.73
C ASN A 219 8.23 17.54 7.17
N LEU A 220 9.44 17.03 7.38
CA LEU A 220 10.09 17.02 8.70
C LEU A 220 10.50 18.42 9.18
N ASP A 221 10.82 19.35 8.29
CA ASP A 221 11.15 20.74 8.69
C ASP A 221 9.94 21.41 9.34
N TYR A 222 8.73 21.17 8.84
CA TYR A 222 7.51 21.65 9.47
C TYR A 222 7.28 20.98 10.83
N ILE A 223 7.44 19.66 10.91
CA ILE A 223 7.33 18.88 12.16
C ILE A 223 8.31 19.40 13.24
N LYS A 224 9.57 19.68 12.87
CA LYS A 224 10.62 20.19 13.75
C LYS A 224 10.35 21.62 14.25
N LYS A 225 9.69 22.44 13.44
CA LYS A 225 9.38 23.85 13.78
C LYS A 225 8.14 23.97 14.67
N ASP A 226 7.18 23.06 14.54
CA ASP A 226 6.00 23.04 15.39
C ASP A 226 6.31 22.39 16.76
N LYS A 227 6.24 23.20 17.81
CA LYS A 227 6.54 22.74 19.18
C LYS A 227 5.55 21.71 19.70
N ASN A 228 4.28 21.79 19.30
CA ASN A 228 3.28 20.83 19.76
C ASN A 228 3.55 19.44 19.17
N ILE A 229 3.83 19.40 17.88
CA ILE A 229 4.18 18.17 17.16
C ILE A 229 5.50 17.60 17.67
N SER A 230 6.55 18.45 17.78
CA SER A 230 7.85 18.03 18.30
C SER A 230 7.76 17.47 19.73
N ASN A 231 6.97 18.08 20.61
CA ASN A 231 6.75 17.57 21.97
C ASN A 231 6.03 16.22 21.95
N ALA A 232 4.95 16.09 21.16
CA ALA A 232 4.21 14.83 21.03
C ALA A 232 5.10 13.68 20.53
N ILE A 233 5.99 13.95 19.56
CA ILE A 233 6.98 12.98 19.10
C ILE A 233 7.92 12.61 20.24
N ASN A 234 8.52 13.59 20.93
CA ASN A 234 9.47 13.33 22.00
C ASN A 234 8.88 12.54 23.17
N GLU A 235 7.61 12.76 23.50
CA GLU A 235 6.90 12.02 24.57
C GLU A 235 6.50 10.60 24.15
N THR A 236 6.28 10.38 22.85
CA THR A 236 5.87 9.09 22.28
C THR A 236 7.07 8.21 21.92
N LEU A 237 8.18 8.81 21.49
CA LEU A 237 9.37 8.14 20.99
C LEU A 237 10.02 7.26 22.07
N LYS A 238 10.21 5.99 21.77
CA LYS A 238 10.91 5.03 22.64
C LYS A 238 11.87 4.19 21.82
N ASP A 239 13.12 4.11 22.24
CA ASP A 239 14.16 3.31 21.54
C ASP A 239 14.24 3.59 20.02
N SER A 240 14.12 4.87 19.63
CA SER A 240 14.08 5.32 18.24
C SER A 240 12.85 4.84 17.43
N MET A 241 11.82 4.33 18.09
CA MET A 241 10.55 3.93 17.49
C MET A 241 9.45 4.93 17.88
N LEU A 242 8.79 5.48 16.87
CA LEU A 242 7.66 6.39 17.01
C LEU A 242 6.37 5.61 16.72
N MET A 243 5.50 5.54 17.72
CA MET A 243 4.15 5.00 17.53
C MET A 243 3.29 6.02 16.79
N LEU A 244 2.65 5.57 15.72
CA LEU A 244 1.66 6.31 14.95
C LEU A 244 0.34 5.54 14.96
N LYS A 245 -0.75 6.29 14.78
CA LYS A 245 -2.10 5.75 14.64
C LYS A 245 -2.75 6.34 13.41
N MET A 246 -3.31 5.52 12.54
CA MET A 246 -4.15 5.96 11.45
C MET A 246 -5.59 5.63 11.78
N LEU A 247 -6.41 6.66 11.98
CA LEU A 247 -7.86 6.50 12.04
C LEU A 247 -8.40 6.37 10.63
N TYR A 248 -9.33 5.44 10.42
CA TYR A 248 -9.97 5.25 9.13
C TYR A 248 -11.43 4.86 9.26
N GLN A 249 -12.17 5.08 8.19
CA GLN A 249 -13.56 4.71 8.06
C GLN A 249 -13.77 3.86 6.81
N VAL A 250 -14.67 2.89 6.91
CA VAL A 250 -15.11 2.07 5.78
C VAL A 250 -16.58 2.32 5.53
N TYR A 251 -16.90 2.77 4.33
CA TYR A 251 -18.26 3.06 3.90
C TYR A 251 -18.76 1.94 3.01
N TYR A 252 -19.96 1.43 3.29
CA TYR A 252 -20.67 0.59 2.33
C TYR A 252 -21.40 1.50 1.36
N PHE A 253 -21.26 1.25 0.06
CA PHE A 253 -21.94 2.03 -0.96
C PHE A 253 -23.12 1.24 -1.53
N LYS A 254 -24.35 1.72 -1.30
CA LYS A 254 -25.56 1.01 -1.70
C LYS A 254 -26.62 1.98 -2.17
N ASP A 255 -27.33 1.61 -3.24
CA ASP A 255 -28.45 2.38 -3.79
C ASP A 255 -28.10 3.86 -4.05
N ASN A 256 -26.88 4.08 -4.59
CA ASN A 256 -26.32 5.41 -4.86
C ASN A 256 -26.15 6.28 -3.59
N ALA A 257 -25.82 5.66 -2.45
CA ALA A 257 -25.59 6.37 -1.20
C ALA A 257 -24.53 5.69 -0.33
N PHE A 258 -23.83 6.51 0.47
CA PHE A 258 -22.97 6.04 1.55
C PHE A 258 -23.82 5.61 2.74
N VAL A 259 -23.63 4.37 3.20
CA VAL A 259 -24.21 3.85 4.44
C VAL A 259 -23.27 4.18 5.61
N ASN A 260 -23.80 4.22 6.83
CA ASN A 260 -23.07 4.52 8.07
C ASN A 260 -21.66 3.88 8.07
N PRO A 261 -20.61 4.69 8.29
CA PRO A 261 -19.24 4.18 8.27
C PRO A 261 -18.98 3.23 9.43
N VAL A 262 -18.08 2.28 9.18
CA VAL A 262 -17.48 1.44 10.21
C VAL A 262 -16.08 1.98 10.49
N GLU A 263 -15.81 2.31 11.74
CA GLU A 263 -14.53 2.91 12.17
C GLU A 263 -13.49 1.85 12.49
N GLY A 264 -12.24 2.13 12.12
CA GLY A 264 -11.08 1.33 12.51
C GLY A 264 -9.87 2.21 12.86
N GLU A 265 -8.90 1.59 13.51
CA GLU A 265 -7.65 2.23 13.90
C GLU A 265 -6.49 1.29 13.59
N LEU A 266 -5.54 1.75 12.78
CA LEU A 266 -4.27 1.05 12.54
C LEU A 266 -3.18 1.67 13.41
N ILE A 267 -2.62 0.90 14.32
CA ILE A 267 -1.52 1.31 15.20
C ILE A 267 -0.24 0.69 14.68
N PHE A 268 0.84 1.47 14.55
CA PHE A 268 2.12 0.96 14.06
C PHE A 268 3.31 1.75 14.57
N GLU A 269 4.50 1.15 14.51
CA GLU A 269 5.76 1.76 14.98
C GLU A 269 6.72 2.00 13.82
N VAL A 270 7.11 3.25 13.59
CA VAL A 270 8.09 3.62 12.57
C VAL A 270 9.43 4.01 13.19
N LYS A 271 10.52 3.72 12.49
CA LYS A 271 11.86 4.08 12.95
C LYS A 271 12.17 5.55 12.67
N VAL A 272 12.47 6.30 13.71
CA VAL A 272 13.02 7.66 13.64
C VAL A 272 14.54 7.57 13.73
N LYS A 273 15.24 8.16 12.76
CA LYS A 273 16.71 8.13 12.66
C LYS A 273 17.29 9.49 12.93
#